data_AF-A0A9E6JB52-F1
#
_entry.id   AF-A0A9E6JB52-F1
#
_cell.length_a   1.000
_cell.length_b   1.000
_cell.length_c   1.000
_cell.angle_alpha   90.00
_cell.angle_beta   90.00
_cell.angle_gamma   90.00
#
_symmetry.space_group_name_H-M   'P 1'
#
loop_
_entity.id
_entity.type
_entity.pdbx_description
1 polymer ?
#
loop_
_entity_poly.entity_id
_entity_poly.type
_entity_poly.pdbx_seq_one_letter_code
_entity_poly.pdbx_strand_id
1 'polypeptide(L)'
;MNKFFLLLMFFSFTAHTSVKEIKLSATCDIDNAANVNFFSVTYIGESLVRVEVNTNQIYVIAKRVDGDRGGSNFFFEDTDSIGIAGVNINWDNISKTMPMFRIDKLNERDYVIEWFGFFDETRNMYSWSKAGGVEVDLYSSKAILQNCENY
;
A
#
# COMPACT_ATOMS: atom_id res chain seq x y z
N MET A 1 -59.82 -5.22 -35.12
CA MET A 1 -58.87 -5.67 -34.09
C MET A 1 -57.57 -4.92 -34.26
N ASN A 2 -57.40 -3.79 -33.56
CA ASN A 2 -56.17 -2.99 -33.61
C ASN A 2 -55.16 -3.50 -32.58
N LYS A 3 -53.97 -3.84 -33.06
CA LYS A 3 -52.82 -4.28 -32.26
C LYS A 3 -52.18 -3.05 -31.62
N PHE A 4 -52.17 -2.98 -30.29
CA PHE A 4 -51.35 -2.03 -29.53
C PHE A 4 -50.09 -2.76 -29.08
N PHE A 5 -48.93 -2.39 -29.64
CA PHE A 5 -47.62 -2.89 -29.25
C PHE A 5 -46.97 -1.80 -28.38
N LEU A 6 -46.78 -2.07 -27.09
CA LEU A 6 -46.09 -1.18 -26.17
C LEU A 6 -44.67 -1.72 -25.96
N LEU A 7 -43.69 -1.04 -26.55
CA LEU A 7 -42.27 -1.36 -26.44
C LEU A 7 -41.71 -0.64 -25.20
N LEU A 8 -41.52 -1.37 -24.10
CA LEU A 8 -40.83 -0.88 -22.91
C LEU A 8 -39.31 -1.00 -23.12
N MET A 9 -38.64 0.13 -23.38
CA MET A 9 -37.18 0.21 -23.31
C MET A 9 -36.76 0.27 -21.83
N PHE A 10 -36.15 -0.81 -21.35
CA PHE A 10 -35.41 -0.80 -20.09
C PHE A 10 -34.04 -0.13 -20.34
N PHE A 11 -33.91 1.14 -19.93
CA PHE A 11 -32.60 1.77 -19.77
C PHE A 11 -31.97 1.21 -18.48
N SER A 12 -31.15 0.17 -18.62
CA SER A 12 -30.25 -0.25 -17.55
C SER A 12 -29.12 0.76 -17.43
N PHE A 13 -29.23 1.70 -16.49
CA PHE A 13 -28.09 2.49 -16.03
C PHE A 13 -27.15 1.57 -15.25
N THR A 14 -26.08 1.10 -15.90
CA THR A 14 -24.94 0.53 -15.18
C THR A 14 -24.20 1.66 -14.49
N ALA A 15 -24.44 1.85 -13.19
CA ALA A 15 -23.60 2.70 -12.36
C ALA A 15 -22.21 2.03 -12.28
N HIS A 16 -21.24 2.54 -13.03
CA HIS A 16 -19.83 2.24 -12.78
C HIS A 16 -19.43 3.00 -11.52
N THR A 17 -19.45 2.33 -10.38
CA THR A 17 -18.79 2.80 -9.17
C THR A 17 -17.28 2.64 -9.41
N SER A 18 -16.61 3.69 -9.89
CA SER A 18 -15.15 3.71 -9.85
C SER A 18 -14.74 3.63 -8.38
N VAL A 19 -14.07 2.54 -7.98
CA VAL A 19 -13.46 2.47 -6.65
C VAL A 19 -12.47 3.64 -6.58
N LYS A 20 -12.69 4.56 -5.63
CA LYS A 20 -11.82 5.71 -5.46
C LYS A 20 -10.45 5.21 -4.98
N GLU A 21 -9.43 5.40 -5.79
CA GLU A 21 -8.08 4.96 -5.51
C GLU A 21 -7.42 5.91 -4.50
N ILE A 22 -7.37 5.49 -3.22
CA ILE A 22 -6.69 6.26 -2.19
C ILE A 22 -5.20 6.01 -2.30
N LYS A 23 -4.41 7.07 -2.48
CA LYS A 23 -2.95 7.02 -2.42
C LYS A 23 -2.43 7.80 -1.22
N LEU A 24 -1.64 7.14 -0.39
CA LEU A 24 -0.87 7.74 0.69
C LEU A 24 0.60 7.81 0.27
N SER A 25 1.25 8.96 0.45
CA SER A 25 2.65 9.15 0.08
C SER A 25 3.35 10.14 1.00
N ALA A 26 4.67 10.01 1.17
CA ALA A 26 5.47 10.96 1.93
C ALA A 26 5.41 12.40 1.35
N THR A 27 5.14 12.51 0.05
CA THR A 27 4.80 13.78 -0.63
C THR A 27 3.77 13.51 -1.72
N CYS A 28 2.82 14.42 -1.86
CA CYS A 28 1.85 14.42 -2.96
C CYS A 28 2.30 15.28 -4.15
N ASP A 29 3.34 16.09 -3.97
CA ASP A 29 4.01 16.83 -5.04
C ASP A 29 5.12 15.96 -5.63
N ILE A 30 4.76 15.20 -6.66
CA ILE A 30 5.64 14.21 -7.30
C ILE A 30 6.76 14.91 -8.10
N ASP A 31 6.48 16.09 -8.65
CA ASP A 31 7.41 16.86 -9.49
C ASP A 31 8.54 17.51 -8.66
N ASN A 32 8.26 17.85 -7.40
CA ASN A 32 9.25 18.40 -6.46
C ASN A 32 9.82 17.36 -5.48
N ALA A 33 9.48 16.08 -5.63
CA ALA A 33 9.83 15.00 -4.71
C ALA A 33 11.28 14.50 -4.82
N ALA A 34 12.16 15.20 -5.52
CA ALA A 34 13.53 14.78 -5.84
C ALA A 34 14.41 14.40 -4.62
N ASN A 35 13.98 14.71 -3.38
CA ASN A 35 14.70 14.40 -2.15
C ASN A 35 13.82 13.72 -1.08
N VAL A 36 12.62 13.25 -1.42
CA VAL A 36 11.75 12.55 -0.47
C VAL A 36 11.90 11.07 -0.74
N ASN A 37 12.38 10.31 0.25
CA ASN A 37 12.44 8.86 0.16
C ASN A 37 11.02 8.32 -0.09
N PHE A 38 10.75 7.80 -1.29
CA PHE A 38 9.39 7.43 -1.67
C PHE A 38 9.01 6.14 -0.96
N PHE A 39 8.09 6.29 -0.02
CA PHE A 39 7.24 5.23 0.46
C PHE A 39 5.82 5.62 0.08
N SER A 40 5.14 4.79 -0.72
CA SER A 40 3.75 5.05 -1.10
C SER A 40 2.88 3.81 -0.92
N VAL A 41 1.64 4.04 -0.51
CA VAL A 41 0.62 3.00 -0.33
C VAL A 41 -0.59 3.39 -1.16
N THR A 42 -0.96 2.51 -2.09
CA THR A 42 -2.10 2.73 -2.98
C THR A 42 -3.12 1.64 -2.73
N TYR A 43 -4.33 2.04 -2.35
CA TYR A 43 -5.43 1.10 -2.11
C TYR A 43 -5.99 0.60 -3.44
N ILE A 44 -5.82 -0.70 -3.70
CA ILE A 44 -6.24 -1.37 -4.94
C ILE A 44 -7.47 -2.28 -4.72
N GLY A 45 -8.02 -2.28 -3.52
CA GLY A 45 -9.22 -3.01 -3.13
C GLY A 45 -9.58 -2.71 -1.67
N GLU A 46 -10.63 -3.36 -1.14
CA GLU A 46 -11.09 -3.11 0.24
C GLU A 46 -10.02 -3.42 1.29
N SER A 47 -9.25 -4.49 1.08
CA SER A 47 -8.23 -4.96 2.01
C SER A 47 -6.85 -5.12 1.39
N LEU A 48 -6.65 -4.70 0.14
CA LEU A 48 -5.38 -4.86 -0.57
C LEU A 48 -4.79 -3.51 -0.91
N VAL A 49 -3.48 -3.39 -0.70
CA VAL A 49 -2.71 -2.22 -1.06
C VAL A 49 -1.49 -2.63 -1.88
N ARG A 50 -1.17 -1.80 -2.88
CA ARG A 50 0.13 -1.81 -3.53
C ARG A 50 1.06 -0.88 -2.75
N VAL A 51 2.24 -1.38 -2.41
CA VAL A 51 3.24 -0.64 -1.63
C VAL A 51 4.48 -0.47 -2.46
N GLU A 52 4.89 0.78 -2.64
CA GLU A 52 6.20 1.12 -3.19
C GLU A 52 7.17 1.32 -2.02
N VAL A 53 8.19 0.47 -1.99
CA VAL A 53 9.26 0.48 -0.99
C VAL A 53 10.54 0.88 -1.72
N ASN A 54 11.07 2.06 -1.42
CA ASN A 54 12.26 2.64 -2.06
C ASN A 54 12.04 2.89 -3.57
N THR A 55 11.92 4.17 -3.93
CA THR A 55 11.50 4.70 -5.24
C THR A 55 11.92 3.81 -6.41
N ASN A 56 10.93 3.27 -7.14
CA ASN A 56 11.15 2.47 -8.35
C ASN A 56 11.97 1.17 -8.18
N GLN A 57 12.15 0.66 -6.96
CA GLN A 57 13.00 -0.52 -6.75
C GLN A 57 12.25 -1.73 -6.18
N ILE A 58 11.20 -1.56 -5.37
CA ILE A 58 10.43 -2.69 -4.83
C ILE A 58 8.95 -2.32 -4.76
N TYR A 59 8.10 -3.10 -5.43
CA TYR A 59 6.65 -3.03 -5.35
C TYR A 59 6.11 -4.37 -4.85
N VAL A 60 5.32 -4.31 -3.78
CA VAL A 60 4.68 -5.49 -3.17
C VAL A 60 3.18 -5.25 -3.01
N ILE A 61 2.44 -6.35 -2.89
CA ILE A 61 1.05 -6.36 -2.47
C ILE A 61 0.99 -6.70 -0.99
N ALA A 62 0.23 -5.90 -0.24
CA ALA A 62 0.00 -6.13 1.17
C ALA A 62 -1.50 -6.24 1.48
N LYS A 63 -1.83 -7.11 2.43
CA LYS A 63 -3.17 -7.22 2.98
C LYS A 63 -3.32 -6.40 4.25
N ARG A 64 -4.31 -5.52 4.25
CA ARG A 64 -4.74 -4.72 5.39
C ARG A 64 -5.54 -5.59 6.36
N VAL A 65 -5.22 -5.48 7.64
CA VAL A 65 -6.04 -5.98 8.75
C VAL A 65 -6.23 -4.84 9.74
N ASP A 66 -7.48 -4.44 9.93
CA ASP A 66 -7.83 -3.40 10.89
C ASP A 66 -7.70 -3.88 12.33
N GLY A 67 -7.08 -3.05 13.17
CA GLY A 67 -6.99 -3.27 14.60
C GLY A 67 -8.01 -2.46 15.39
N ASP A 68 -8.27 -2.89 16.62
CA ASP A 68 -9.33 -2.35 17.48
C ASP A 68 -9.18 -0.86 17.88
N ARG A 69 -8.02 -0.25 17.63
CA ARG A 69 -7.69 1.13 18.04
C ARG A 69 -7.52 2.12 16.87
N GLY A 70 -8.10 1.81 15.70
CA GLY A 70 -8.11 2.70 14.54
C GLY A 70 -6.81 2.72 13.73
N GLY A 71 -5.86 1.85 14.07
CA GLY A 71 -4.68 1.56 13.26
C GLY A 71 -4.86 0.26 12.48
N SER A 72 -4.21 0.16 11.33
CA SER A 72 -4.25 -1.03 10.48
C SER A 72 -2.85 -1.60 10.29
N ASN A 73 -2.73 -2.91 10.43
CA ASN A 73 -1.50 -3.65 10.11
C ASN A 73 -1.57 -4.14 8.67
N PHE A 74 -0.41 -4.19 8.01
CA PHE A 74 -0.29 -4.59 6.62
C PHE A 74 0.69 -5.75 6.50
N PHE A 75 0.21 -6.86 5.95
CA PHE A 75 0.94 -8.13 5.86
C PHE A 75 1.35 -8.40 4.43
N PHE A 76 2.52 -8.96 4.22
CA PHE A 76 2.98 -9.34 2.89
C PHE A 76 2.03 -10.38 2.28
N GLU A 77 1.59 -10.16 1.04
CA GLU A 77 0.80 -11.14 0.29
C GLU A 77 1.57 -11.68 -0.91
N ASP A 78 2.13 -10.78 -1.72
CA ASP A 78 2.84 -11.11 -2.94
C ASP A 78 3.79 -9.99 -3.37
N THR A 79 4.71 -10.32 -4.27
CA THR A 79 5.45 -9.33 -5.06
C THR A 79 4.58 -8.82 -6.22
N ASP A 80 4.80 -7.58 -6.63
CA ASP A 80 4.19 -7.01 -7.84
C ASP A 80 5.26 -6.71 -8.89
N SER A 81 6.26 -5.91 -8.52
CA SER A 81 7.42 -5.63 -9.38
C SER A 81 8.66 -5.41 -8.52
N ILE A 82 9.66 -6.27 -8.71
CA ILE A 82 10.91 -6.21 -7.96
C ILE A 82 12.04 -5.77 -8.90
N GLY A 83 12.53 -4.56 -8.67
CA GLY A 83 13.75 -4.05 -9.30
C GLY A 83 14.99 -4.68 -8.66
N ILE A 84 16.17 -4.14 -9.00
CA ILE A 84 17.48 -4.68 -8.56
C ILE A 84 17.58 -4.77 -7.03
N ALA A 85 16.92 -3.89 -6.27
CA ALA A 85 16.97 -3.96 -4.82
C ALA A 85 16.24 -5.17 -4.22
N GLY A 86 15.22 -5.67 -4.92
CA GLY A 86 14.40 -6.79 -4.47
C GLY A 86 14.97 -8.17 -4.83
N VAL A 87 15.97 -8.26 -5.71
CA VAL A 87 16.47 -9.56 -6.23
C VAL A 87 17.20 -10.41 -5.19
N ASN A 88 17.74 -9.77 -4.15
CA ASN A 88 18.48 -10.46 -3.07
C ASN A 88 17.56 -10.88 -1.91
N ILE A 89 16.27 -10.57 -1.98
CA ILE A 89 15.27 -11.00 -1.00
C ILE A 89 14.73 -12.35 -1.46
N ASN A 90 14.77 -13.34 -0.57
CA ASN A 90 14.07 -14.60 -0.81
C ASN A 90 12.59 -14.42 -0.44
N TRP A 91 11.78 -14.02 -1.42
CA TRP A 91 10.37 -13.70 -1.23
C TRP A 91 9.53 -14.88 -0.72
N ASP A 92 9.93 -16.11 -1.04
CA ASP A 92 9.26 -17.33 -0.56
C ASP A 92 9.38 -17.51 0.96
N ASN A 93 10.39 -16.91 1.57
CA ASN A 93 10.63 -16.96 3.01
C ASN A 93 9.98 -15.79 3.77
N ILE A 94 9.36 -14.83 3.08
CA ILE A 94 8.79 -13.66 3.73
C ILE A 94 7.45 -14.03 4.35
N SER A 95 7.31 -13.74 5.64
CA SER A 95 6.10 -14.11 6.39
C SER A 95 4.88 -13.35 5.91
N LYS A 96 3.79 -14.08 5.71
CA LYS A 96 2.44 -13.52 5.51
C LYS A 96 1.70 -13.25 6.82
N THR A 97 2.31 -13.59 7.96
CA THR A 97 1.66 -13.49 9.28
C THR A 97 2.32 -12.48 10.21
N MET A 98 3.52 -12.00 9.85
CA MET A 98 4.18 -10.88 10.52
C MET A 98 3.93 -9.59 9.71
N PRO A 99 3.54 -8.47 10.36
CA PRO A 99 3.23 -7.25 9.64
C PRO A 99 4.50 -6.61 9.07
N MET A 100 4.42 -6.10 7.85
CA MET A 100 5.48 -5.29 7.24
C MET A 100 5.47 -3.86 7.77
N PHE A 101 4.28 -3.32 8.02
CA PHE A 101 4.09 -1.98 8.59
C PHE A 101 2.72 -1.83 9.21
N ARG A 102 2.58 -0.75 9.96
CA ARG A 102 1.32 -0.27 10.52
C ARG A 102 1.05 1.14 10.05
N ILE A 103 -0.22 1.47 9.80
CA ILE A 103 -0.66 2.85 9.57
C ILE A 103 -1.69 3.24 10.63
N ASP A 104 -1.50 4.42 11.21
CA ASP A 104 -2.45 5.09 12.10
C ASP A 104 -2.87 6.42 11.47
N LYS A 105 -4.18 6.64 11.35
CA LYS A 105 -4.72 7.92 10.87
C LYS A 105 -4.55 8.99 11.95
N LEU A 106 -3.88 10.11 11.63
CA LEU A 106 -3.81 11.26 12.53
C LEU A 106 -4.98 12.22 12.28
N ASN A 107 -5.25 12.51 11.02
CA ASN A 107 -6.35 13.36 10.56
C ASN A 107 -6.75 12.97 9.12
N GLU A 108 -7.63 13.73 8.45
CA GLU A 108 -8.09 13.39 7.10
C GLU A 108 -6.98 13.40 6.03
N ARG A 109 -5.93 14.20 6.25
CA ARG A 109 -4.78 14.32 5.36
C ARG A 109 -3.63 13.43 5.79
N ASP A 110 -3.28 13.42 7.07
CA ASP A 110 -2.02 12.87 7.55
C ASP A 110 -2.19 11.53 8.27
N TYR A 111 -1.26 10.62 7.99
CA TYR A 111 -1.18 9.28 8.53
C TYR A 111 0.22 9.03 9.06
N VAL A 112 0.36 8.41 10.22
CA VAL A 112 1.65 7.88 10.68
C VAL A 112 1.80 6.49 10.11
N ILE A 113 2.90 6.23 9.42
CA ILE A 113 3.35 4.88 9.13
C ILE A 113 4.43 4.48 10.12
N GLU A 114 4.39 3.24 10.59
CA GLU A 114 5.50 2.55 11.23
C GLU A 114 5.96 1.37 10.36
N TRP A 115 7.16 1.47 9.75
CA TRP A 115 7.73 0.44 8.88
C TRP A 115 8.60 -0.54 9.68
N PHE A 116 8.25 -1.82 9.63
CA PHE A 116 8.97 -2.90 10.29
C PHE A 116 9.96 -3.62 9.37
N GLY A 117 9.68 -3.70 8.06
CA GLY A 117 10.49 -4.42 7.09
C GLY A 117 9.85 -5.72 6.59
N PHE A 118 10.61 -6.53 5.84
CA PHE A 118 10.19 -7.85 5.41
C PHE A 118 10.71 -8.90 6.39
N PHE A 119 9.80 -9.57 7.12
CA PHE A 119 10.18 -10.62 8.07
C PHE A 119 10.53 -11.92 7.33
N ASP A 120 11.81 -12.31 7.38
CA ASP A 120 12.28 -13.60 6.84
C ASP A 120 12.10 -14.69 7.90
N GLU A 121 11.21 -15.64 7.65
CA GLU A 121 10.88 -16.74 8.59
C GLU A 121 12.05 -17.69 8.81
N THR A 122 12.94 -17.84 7.83
CA THR A 122 14.12 -18.71 7.94
C THR A 122 15.18 -18.08 8.85
N ARG A 123 15.36 -16.77 8.75
CA ARG A 123 16.34 -16.02 9.58
C ARG A 123 15.74 -15.53 10.89
N ASN A 124 14.42 -15.59 11.05
CA ASN A 124 13.68 -15.08 12.20
C ASN A 124 14.00 -13.59 12.50
N MET A 125 14.06 -12.76 11.46
CA MET A 125 14.36 -11.34 11.58
C MET A 125 13.77 -10.50 10.45
N TYR A 126 13.55 -9.22 10.71
CA TYR A 126 13.18 -8.25 9.68
C TYR A 126 14.40 -7.81 8.86
N SER A 127 14.33 -8.06 7.56
CA SER A 127 15.22 -7.47 6.56
C SER A 127 14.64 -6.16 6.03
N TRP A 128 15.45 -5.32 5.38
CA TRP A 128 15.01 -3.99 4.91
C TRP A 128 14.35 -3.17 6.04
N SER A 129 14.93 -3.30 7.23
CA SER A 129 14.47 -2.69 8.47
C SER A 129 15.64 -2.00 9.15
N LYS A 130 15.36 -0.97 9.96
CA LYS A 130 16.36 -0.42 10.89
C LYS A 130 16.64 -1.37 12.07
N ALA A 131 15.87 -2.46 12.21
CA ALA A 131 15.95 -3.40 13.34
C ALA A 131 17.07 -4.44 13.20
N GLY A 132 17.75 -4.52 12.05
CA GLY A 132 18.93 -5.36 11.83
C GLY A 132 20.05 -4.51 11.23
N GLY A 133 21.12 -4.28 12.00
CA GLY A 133 22.17 -3.34 11.65
C GLY A 133 22.94 -3.66 10.36
N VAL A 134 23.52 -2.57 9.82
CA VAL A 134 24.47 -2.44 8.71
C VAL A 134 23.83 -2.51 7.31
N GLU A 135 23.72 -1.31 6.71
CA GLU A 135 23.41 -1.04 5.29
C GLU A 135 21.96 -1.29 4.83
N VAL A 136 21.08 -0.28 4.93
CA VAL A 136 20.74 0.69 3.86
C VAL A 136 20.04 1.87 4.53
N ASP A 137 20.49 3.08 4.18
CA ASP A 137 20.10 4.35 4.80
C ASP A 137 18.72 4.81 4.33
N LEU A 138 17.68 4.17 4.87
CA LEU A 138 16.31 4.56 4.61
C LEU A 138 15.46 4.38 5.88
N TYR A 139 14.86 5.49 6.30
CA TYR A 139 13.73 5.60 7.23
C TYR A 139 14.05 5.66 8.74
N SER A 140 13.56 6.72 9.38
CA SER A 140 12.98 6.57 10.71
C SER A 140 11.95 5.45 10.64
N SER A 141 11.92 4.54 11.62
CA SER A 141 10.88 3.50 11.69
C SER A 141 9.46 4.06 11.61
N LYS A 142 9.29 5.38 11.79
CA LYS A 142 8.05 6.12 11.64
C LYS A 142 8.17 7.29 10.67
N ALA A 143 7.17 7.50 9.82
CA ALA A 143 7.08 8.67 8.94
C ALA A 143 5.63 9.16 8.83
N ILE A 144 5.42 10.35 8.24
CA ILE A 144 4.10 10.85 7.88
C ILE A 144 3.86 10.57 6.40
N LEU A 145 2.71 9.97 6.09
CA LEU A 145 2.16 9.88 4.74
C LEU A 145 0.95 10.81 4.64
N GLN A 146 0.80 11.44 3.49
CA GLN A 146 -0.30 12.33 3.15
C GLN A 146 -1.25 11.63 2.19
N ASN A 147 -2.55 11.81 2.39
CA ASN A 147 -3.57 11.44 1.42
C ASN A 147 -3.53 12.41 0.23
N CYS A 148 -3.17 11.86 -0.93
CA CYS A 148 -2.94 12.63 -2.14
C CYS A 148 -4.18 12.81 -3.03
N GLU A 149 -5.36 12.34 -2.60
CA GLU A 149 -6.60 12.58 -3.33
C GLU A 149 -7.09 14.03 -3.28
N ASN A 150 -6.59 14.83 -2.33
CA ASN A 150 -7.02 16.21 -2.10
C ASN A 150 -5.86 17.22 -2.28
N TYR A 151 -4.78 16.81 -2.96
CA TYR A 151 -3.61 17.66 -3.21
C TYR A 151 -3.79 18.50 -4.48
#